data_AF-A0A7R9A3T8-F1
#
_entry.id   AF-A0A7R9A3T8-F1
#
_cell.length_a   1.000
_cell.length_b   1.000
_cell.length_c   1.000
_cell.angle_alpha   90.00
_cell.angle_beta   90.00
_cell.angle_gamma   90.00
#
_symmetry.space_group_name_H-M   'P 1'
#
loop_
_entity.id
_entity.type
_entity.pdbx_description
1 polymer ?
#
loop_
_entity_poly.entity_id
_entity_poly.type
_entity_poly.pdbx_seq_one_letter_code
_entity_poly.pdbx_strand_id
1 'polypeptide(L)'
;MKGRCPQICTADYNPVCGSDGVTYANNCNFQAENCKRGNRLFVRHEGPCRNGESPNPPGNGYPLIFFGNLNRKTFEVRIDRGRGKRDA
;
A
#
# COMPACT_ATOMS: atom_id res chain seq x y z
N MET A 1 2.66 -14.75 14.07
CA MET A 1 2.82 -14.16 15.42
C MET A 1 2.17 -12.79 15.41
N LYS A 2 1.02 -12.60 16.08
CA LYS A 2 0.47 -11.24 16.27
C LYS A 2 1.14 -10.65 17.50
N GLY A 3 2.18 -9.83 17.30
CA GLY A 3 2.76 -9.02 18.36
C GLY A 3 1.73 -8.02 18.90
N ARG A 4 1.94 -7.52 20.13
CA ARG A 4 1.10 -6.45 20.69
C ARG A 4 1.24 -5.19 19.82
N CYS A 5 0.12 -4.61 19.40
CA CYS A 5 0.12 -3.37 18.62
C CYS A 5 0.60 -2.20 19.49
N PRO A 6 1.29 -1.19 18.92
CA PRO A 6 1.59 0.05 19.63
C PRO A 6 0.32 0.64 20.26
N GLN A 7 0.34 0.86 21.58
CA GLN A 7 -0.78 1.47 22.32
C GLN A 7 -0.48 2.92 22.73
N ILE A 8 0.80 3.28 22.78
CA ILE A 8 1.28 4.60 23.19
C ILE A 8 2.14 5.12 22.05
N CYS A 9 1.83 6.34 21.60
CA CYS A 9 2.55 7.05 20.57
C CYS A 9 2.92 8.44 21.07
N THR A 10 4.02 9.00 20.57
CA THR A 10 4.34 10.40 20.80
C THR A 10 3.33 11.29 20.10
N ALA A 11 3.19 12.53 20.59
CA ALA A 11 2.35 13.55 19.98
C ALA A 11 3.04 14.30 18.83
N ASP A 12 4.21 13.84 18.38
CA ASP A 12 4.96 14.47 17.31
C ASP A 12 4.17 14.41 16.00
N TYR A 13 4.10 15.54 15.29
CA TYR A 13 3.40 15.64 14.04
C TYR A 13 4.36 15.45 12.86
N ASN A 14 4.42 14.21 12.36
CA ASN A 14 5.21 13.79 11.21
C ASN A 14 4.32 12.95 10.29
N PRO A 15 3.37 13.58 9.58
CA PRO A 15 2.25 12.88 8.98
C PRO A 15 2.68 11.91 7.89
N VAL A 16 1.93 10.83 7.74
CA VAL A 16 2.09 9.85 6.65
C VAL A 16 0.74 9.53 6.02
N CYS A 17 0.72 9.34 4.71
CA CYS A 17 -0.48 8.91 4.01
C CYS A 17 -0.52 7.40 3.90
N GLY A 18 -1.59 6.78 4.38
CA GLY A 18 -1.84 5.34 4.25
C GLY A 18 -2.36 4.95 2.87
N SER A 19 -2.21 3.68 2.53
CA SER A 19 -2.78 3.06 1.33
C SER A 19 -4.31 3.11 1.28
N ASP A 20 -4.95 3.37 2.41
CA ASP A 20 -6.39 3.57 2.56
C ASP A 20 -6.83 5.03 2.36
N GLY A 21 -5.90 5.94 2.01
CA GLY A 21 -6.19 7.36 1.83
C GLY A 21 -6.35 8.13 3.13
N VAL A 22 -5.99 7.53 4.27
CA VAL A 22 -6.05 8.18 5.59
C VAL A 22 -4.71 8.79 5.94
N THR A 23 -4.74 10.05 6.41
CA THR A 23 -3.56 10.69 6.99
C THR A 23 -3.41 10.26 8.45
N TYR A 24 -2.24 9.75 8.79
CA TYR A 24 -1.87 9.42 10.17
C TYR A 24 -0.93 10.48 10.71
N ALA A 25 -1.15 10.96 11.93
CA ALA A 25 -0.37 12.04 12.54
C ALA A 25 1.14 11.74 12.62
N ASN A 26 1.49 10.46 12.78
CA ASN A 26 2.86 9.97 12.69
C ASN A 26 2.91 8.46 12.39
N ASN A 27 4.12 7.95 12.17
CA ASN A 27 4.37 6.55 11.88
C ASN A 27 3.90 5.59 13.01
N CYS A 28 3.96 6.02 14.28
CA CYS A 28 3.45 5.18 15.38
C CYS A 28 1.93 4.99 15.28
N ASN A 29 1.19 6.08 15.03
CA ASN A 29 -0.25 6.02 14.81
C ASN A 29 -0.61 5.14 13.60
N PHE A 30 0.15 5.24 12.51
CA PHE A 30 0.00 4.35 11.36
C PHE A 30 0.20 2.87 11.75
N GLN A 31 1.28 2.55 12.46
CA GLN A 31 1.59 1.18 12.88
C GLN A 31 0.57 0.60 13.86
N ALA A 32 0.06 1.42 14.79
CA ALA A 32 -0.99 1.04 15.71
C ALA A 32 -2.24 0.55 14.94
N GLU A 33 -2.69 1.33 13.96
CA GLU A 33 -3.84 0.96 13.14
C GLU A 33 -3.54 -0.18 12.15
N ASN A 34 -2.36 -0.18 11.55
CA ASN A 34 -1.95 -1.27 10.66
C ASN A 34 -1.96 -2.61 11.39
N CYS A 35 -1.42 -2.65 12.61
CA CYS A 35 -1.40 -3.85 13.44
C CYS A 35 -2.80 -4.32 13.82
N LYS A 36 -3.71 -3.40 14.22
CA LYS A 36 -5.13 -3.72 14.51
C LYS A 36 -5.83 -4.32 13.29
N ARG A 37 -5.49 -3.83 12.09
CA ARG A 37 -6.04 -4.30 10.80
C ARG A 37 -5.31 -5.51 10.21
N GLY A 38 -4.39 -6.12 10.96
CA GLY A 38 -3.70 -7.34 10.54
C GLY A 38 -2.58 -7.11 9.53
N ASN A 39 -1.89 -5.97 9.61
CA ASN A 39 -0.75 -5.59 8.77
C ASN A 39 -1.07 -5.51 7.27
N ARG A 40 -2.25 -4.97 6.93
CA ARG A 40 -2.77 -4.85 5.56
C ARG A 40 -2.58 -3.46 4.95
N LEU A 41 -2.18 -2.48 5.74
CA LEU A 41 -1.90 -1.12 5.30
C LEU A 41 -0.41 -0.97 4.97
N PHE A 42 -0.12 -0.11 4.01
CA PHE A 42 1.24 0.35 3.73
C PHE A 42 1.25 1.88 3.62
N VAL A 43 2.38 2.49 3.93
CA VAL A 43 2.57 3.93 3.70
C VAL A 43 2.63 4.16 2.20
N ARG A 44 1.74 5.03 1.70
CA ARG A 44 1.72 5.46 0.30
C ARG A 44 2.82 6.49 0.03
N HIS A 45 2.92 7.50 0.88
CA HIS A 45 3.99 8.50 0.88
C HIS A 45 4.08 9.21 2.24
N GLU A 46 5.19 9.89 2.47
CA GLU A 46 5.36 10.78 3.61
C GLU A 46 4.58 12.09 3.40
N GLY A 47 4.12 12.70 4.48
CA GLY A 47 3.21 13.83 4.45
C GLY A 47 1.72 13.43 4.51
N PRO A 48 0.82 14.42 4.62
CA PRO A 48 -0.62 14.18 4.62
C PRO A 48 -1.12 13.75 3.23
N CYS A 49 -2.15 12.92 3.17
CA CYS A 49 -2.82 12.57 1.93
C CYS A 49 -3.41 13.82 1.26
N ARG A 50 -3.42 13.84 -0.08
CA ARG A 50 -4.01 14.93 -0.85
C ARG A 50 -5.52 14.73 -1.02
N ASN A 51 -6.24 15.82 -1.30
CA ASN A 51 -7.67 15.75 -1.59
C ASN A 51 -7.92 14.82 -2.80
N GLY A 52 -8.81 13.83 -2.63
CA GLY A 52 -9.15 12.86 -3.68
C GLY A 52 -8.34 11.57 -3.65
N GLU A 53 -7.46 11.38 -2.67
CA GLU A 53 -6.77 10.12 -2.47
C GLU A 53 -7.70 9.03 -1.93
N SER A 54 -8.28 8.27 -2.87
CA SER A 54 -9.16 7.14 -2.57
C SER A 54 -8.38 5.96 -1.97
N PRO A 55 -9.04 5.06 -1.21
CA PRO A 55 -8.44 3.80 -0.80
C PRO A 55 -7.97 3.01 -2.02
N ASN A 56 -6.74 2.49 -1.99
CA ASN A 56 -6.27 1.63 -3.06
C ASN A 56 -7.17 0.38 -3.14
N PRO A 57 -7.69 0.01 -4.32
CA PRO A 57 -8.48 -1.21 -4.44
C PRO A 57 -7.62 -2.43 -4.06
N PRO A 58 -8.20 -3.42 -3.36
CA PRO A 58 -7.48 -4.64 -3.02
C PRO A 58 -7.29 -5.48 -4.29
N GLY A 59 -6.20 -5.26 -5.01
CA GLY A 59 -5.92 -6.04 -6.21
C GLY A 59 -4.96 -5.42 -7.21
N ASN A 60 -3.77 -5.00 -6.74
CA ASN A 60 -2.50 -5.11 -7.47
C ASN A 60 -1.39 -4.68 -6.50
N GLY A 61 -0.58 -5.64 -6.07
CA GLY A 61 0.47 -5.42 -5.10
C GLY A 61 1.53 -4.43 -5.58
N TYR A 62 2.06 -3.69 -4.60
CA TYR A 62 3.35 -2.99 -4.58
C TYR A 62 3.49 -1.77 -5.52
N PRO A 63 3.91 -0.60 -5.02
CA PRO A 63 4.83 0.22 -5.79
C PRO A 63 6.21 -0.44 -5.66
N LEU A 64 6.70 -1.03 -6.75
CA LEU A 64 8.11 -1.32 -6.91
C LEU A 64 8.85 0.01 -6.69
N ILE A 65 9.60 0.07 -5.57
CA ILE A 65 10.85 0.84 -5.37
C ILE A 65 10.93 2.21 -6.07
N PHE A 66 11.07 3.27 -5.26
CA PHE A 66 11.60 4.58 -5.66
C PHE A 66 12.66 4.44 -6.77
N PHE A 67 12.26 4.67 -8.01
CA PHE A 67 13.17 5.02 -9.08
C PHE A 67 12.66 6.31 -9.68
N GLY A 68 13.33 7.40 -9.30
CA GLY A 68 13.47 8.49 -10.24
C GLY A 68 14.16 7.94 -11.49
N ASN A 69 13.38 7.62 -12.53
CA ASN A 69 13.60 8.16 -13.87
C ASN A 69 12.57 7.66 -14.88
N LEU A 70 12.29 8.56 -15.81
CA LEU A 70 11.34 8.50 -16.92
C LEU A 70 11.66 7.33 -17.89
N ASN A 71 10.85 6.27 -17.91
CA ASN A 71 10.59 5.54 -19.16
C ASN A 71 9.31 4.68 -19.09
N ARG A 72 8.29 5.18 -19.79
CA ARG A 72 7.01 4.54 -20.07
C ARG A 72 7.23 3.26 -20.88
N LYS A 73 7.29 2.10 -20.24
CA LYS A 73 7.02 0.81 -20.88
C LYS A 73 5.91 0.08 -20.13
N THR A 74 4.72 0.28 -20.69
CA THR A 74 3.59 -0.66 -20.78
C THR A 74 3.77 -1.99 -20.03
N PHE A 75 2.85 -2.22 -19.10
CA PHE A 75 2.47 -3.54 -18.61
C PHE A 75 2.39 -4.55 -19.77
N GLU A 76 3.31 -5.49 -19.84
CA GLU A 76 3.07 -6.77 -20.53
C GLU A 76 2.86 -7.85 -19.48
N VAL A 77 1.60 -8.10 -19.12
CA VAL A 77 1.21 -9.32 -18.41
C VAL A 77 1.03 -10.39 -19.48
N ARG A 78 2.00 -11.28 -19.66
CA ARG A 78 1.79 -12.51 -20.42
C ARG A 78 0.95 -13.47 -19.58
N ILE A 79 -0.37 -13.52 -19.85
CA ILE A 79 -1.24 -14.61 -19.41
C ILE A 79 -1.19 -15.68 -20.51
N ASP A 80 -0.39 -16.73 -20.34
CA ASP A 80 -0.50 -17.93 -21.18
C ASP A 80 -1.77 -18.70 -20.75
N ARG A 81 -2.91 -18.30 -21.30
CA ARG A 81 -4.14 -19.09 -21.25
C ARG A 81 -3.90 -20.39 -22.02
N GLY A 82 -3.80 -21.50 -21.29
CA GLY A 82 -3.80 -22.85 -21.86
C GLY A 82 -4.95 -23.03 -22.85
N ARG A 83 -4.60 -23.21 -24.12
CA ARG A 83 -5.54 -23.57 -25.19
C ARG A 83 -5.66 -25.10 -25.19
N GLY A 84 -6.85 -25.59 -24.82
CA GLY A 84 -7.21 -26.99 -24.87
C GLY A 84 -7.04 -27.56 -26.28
N LYS A 85 -6.38 -28.71 -26.37
CA LYS A 85 -6.40 -29.58 -27.54
C LYS A 85 -7.66 -30.45 -27.46
N ARG A 86 -8.61 -30.20 -28.37
CA ARG A 86 -9.54 -31.22 -28.86
C ARG A 86 -9.03 -31.55 -30.26
N ASP A 87 -8.26 -32.63 -30.36
CA ASP A 87 -7.94 -33.21 -31.65
C ASP A 87 -8.96 -34.34 -31.87
N ALA A 88 -9.73 -34.19 -32.94
CA ALA A 88 -10.56 -35.21 -33.56
C ALA A 88 -9.73 -36.00 -34.58
#